data_AF-A0A066XBC3-F1
#
_entry.id   AF-A0A066XBC3-F1
#
_cell.length_a   1.000
_cell.length_b   1.000
_cell.length_c   1.000
_cell.angle_alpha   90.00
_cell.angle_beta   90.00
_cell.angle_gamma   90.00
#
_symmetry.space_group_name_H-M   'P 1'
#
loop_
_entity.id
_entity.type
_entity.pdbx_description
1 polymer ?
#
loop_
_entity_poly.entity_id
_entity_poly.type
_entity_poly.pdbx_seq_one_letter_code
_entity_poly.pdbx_strand_id
1 'polypeptide(L)'
;MKSYDQMKNAEANDAAWEATRGAVIGAARWGAGAAVLGAFAWKFSPLYKGLTIQFKMYIQMSAMVLGSMLEADSRLREYEAKVRIQKRILRDRAKWERFEQEFLENPTNEKK
;
A
#
# COMPACT_ATOMS: atom_id res chain seq x y z
N MET A 1 -12.98 -8.11 24.81
CA MET A 1 -11.63 -7.97 24.22
C MET A 1 -11.41 -8.72 22.89
N LYS A 2 -12.18 -9.76 22.52
CA LYS A 2 -11.99 -10.51 21.24
C LYS A 2 -12.30 -9.72 19.95
N SER A 3 -13.24 -8.78 19.97
CA SER A 3 -13.68 -8.05 18.77
C SER A 3 -12.60 -7.11 18.19
N TYR A 4 -11.78 -6.50 19.05
CA TYR A 4 -10.71 -5.58 18.62
C TYR A 4 -9.59 -6.30 17.86
N ASP A 5 -9.24 -7.52 18.27
CA ASP A 5 -8.23 -8.34 17.57
C ASP A 5 -8.76 -8.87 16.24
N GLN A 6 -10.05 -9.19 16.13
CA GLN A 6 -10.62 -9.61 14.85
C GLN A 6 -10.68 -8.47 13.83
N MET A 7 -11.02 -7.26 14.26
CA MET A 7 -10.98 -6.06 13.40
C MET A 7 -9.56 -5.74 12.94
N LYS A 8 -8.57 -5.82 13.85
CA LYS A 8 -7.15 -5.62 13.53
C LYS A 8 -6.62 -6.64 12.53
N ASN A 9 -7.04 -7.91 12.66
CA ASN A 9 -6.66 -8.98 11.73
C ASN A 9 -7.34 -8.81 10.35
N ALA A 10 -8.61 -8.39 10.33
CA ALA A 10 -9.32 -8.12 9.07
C ALA A 10 -8.68 -6.96 8.30
N GLU A 11 -8.38 -5.85 8.99
CA GLU A 11 -7.73 -4.67 8.41
C GLU A 11 -6.29 -4.99 7.94
N ALA A 12 -5.55 -5.81 8.68
CA ALA A 12 -4.22 -6.28 8.28
C ALA A 12 -4.27 -7.20 7.05
N ASN A 13 -5.27 -8.09 6.97
CA ASN A 13 -5.43 -9.01 5.85
C ASN A 13 -5.84 -8.27 4.56
N ASP A 14 -6.71 -7.27 4.67
CA ASP A 14 -7.11 -6.43 3.53
C ASP A 14 -5.93 -5.59 3.04
N ALA A 15 -5.15 -4.99 3.96
CA ALA A 15 -3.94 -4.27 3.60
C ALA A 15 -2.88 -5.17 2.93
N ALA A 16 -2.71 -6.41 3.40
CA ALA A 16 -1.80 -7.38 2.81
C ALA A 16 -2.25 -7.82 1.40
N TRP A 17 -3.55 -8.04 1.22
CA TRP A 17 -4.13 -8.37 -0.07
C TRP A 17 -3.98 -7.22 -1.07
N GLU A 18 -4.19 -6.00 -0.57
CA GLU A 18 -4.10 -4.80 -1.36
C GLU A 18 -2.64 -4.53 -1.78
N ALA A 19 -1.67 -4.70 -0.87
CA ALA A 19 -0.24 -4.65 -1.17
C ALA A 19 0.19 -5.73 -2.18
N THR A 20 -0.31 -6.95 -2.05
CA THR A 20 0.04 -8.07 -2.95
C THR A 20 -0.44 -7.81 -4.38
N ARG A 21 -1.67 -7.31 -4.56
CA ARG A 21 -2.16 -6.89 -5.89
C ARG A 21 -1.29 -5.77 -6.46
N GLY A 22 -0.83 -4.83 -5.62
CA GLY A 22 0.09 -3.77 -6.03
C GLY A 22 1.44 -4.30 -6.49
N ALA A 23 2.03 -5.22 -5.75
CA ALA A 23 3.29 -5.85 -6.09
C ALA A 23 3.21 -6.66 -7.40
N VAL A 24 2.11 -7.38 -7.63
CA VAL A 24 1.88 -8.14 -8.87
C VAL A 24 1.71 -7.19 -10.07
N ILE A 25 0.94 -6.11 -9.91
CA ILE A 25 0.74 -5.11 -10.98
C ILE A 25 2.07 -4.39 -11.27
N GLY A 26 2.83 -4.02 -10.24
CA GLY A 26 4.16 -3.43 -10.37
C GLY A 26 5.14 -4.36 -11.08
N ALA A 27 5.21 -5.62 -10.66
CA ALA A 27 6.05 -6.63 -11.31
C ALA A 27 5.65 -6.87 -12.76
N ALA A 28 4.35 -6.91 -13.08
CA ALA A 28 3.87 -7.09 -14.45
C ALA A 28 4.20 -5.88 -15.34
N ARG A 29 3.95 -4.65 -14.87
CA ARG A 29 4.20 -3.42 -15.63
C ARG A 29 5.70 -3.19 -15.87
N TRP A 30 6.52 -3.37 -14.83
CA TRP A 30 7.97 -3.25 -14.96
C TRP A 30 8.60 -4.43 -15.68
N GLY A 31 8.06 -5.64 -15.53
CA GLY A 31 8.47 -6.81 -16.30
C GLY A 31 8.21 -6.64 -17.80
N ALA A 32 7.05 -6.11 -18.18
CA ALA A 32 6.74 -5.79 -19.58
C ALA A 32 7.70 -4.71 -20.14
N GLY A 33 7.95 -3.64 -19.38
CA GLY A 33 8.91 -2.59 -19.77
C GLY A 33 10.34 -3.11 -19.91
N ALA A 34 10.80 -3.94 -18.97
CA ALA A 34 12.11 -4.56 -19.01
C ALA A 34 12.26 -5.56 -20.16
N ALA A 35 11.20 -6.30 -20.50
CA ALA A 35 11.20 -7.21 -21.64
C ALA A 35 11.34 -6.46 -22.96
N VAL A 36 10.64 -5.33 -23.11
CA VAL A 36 10.77 -4.45 -24.28
C VAL A 36 12.19 -3.90 -24.36
N LEU A 37 12.72 -3.35 -23.27
CA LEU A 37 14.10 -2.85 -23.21
C LEU A 37 15.12 -3.95 -23.50
N GLY A 38 14.91 -5.17 -23.01
CA GLY A 38 15.74 -6.34 -23.30
C GLY A 38 15.73 -6.72 -24.78
N ALA A 39 14.58 -6.63 -25.45
CA ALA A 39 14.47 -6.87 -26.89
C ALA A 39 15.19 -5.78 -27.70
N PHE A 40 15.08 -4.50 -27.31
CA PHE A 40 15.83 -3.40 -27.91
C PHE A 40 17.34 -3.57 -27.69
N ALA A 41 17.77 -3.93 -26.48
CA ALA A 41 19.17 -4.17 -26.15
C ALA A 41 19.75 -5.32 -26.97
N TRP A 42 18.97 -6.40 -27.20
CA TRP A 42 19.38 -7.51 -28.05
C TRP A 42 19.54 -7.10 -29.53
N LYS A 43 18.73 -6.17 -30.02
CA LYS A 43 18.81 -5.67 -31.41
C LYS A 43 20.00 -4.72 -31.63
N PHE A 44 20.20 -3.75 -30.73
CA PHE A 44 21.14 -2.65 -30.93
C PHE A 44 22.53 -2.88 -30.30
N SER A 45 22.64 -3.66 -29.21
CA SER A 45 23.90 -3.83 -28.48
C SER A 45 24.56 -5.19 -28.76
N PRO A 46 25.76 -5.23 -29.36
CA PRO A 46 26.53 -6.47 -29.51
C PRO A 46 26.96 -7.06 -28.15
N LEU A 47 27.07 -6.21 -27.11
CA LEU A 47 27.37 -6.65 -25.74
C LEU A 47 26.24 -7.53 -25.18
N TYR A 48 24.98 -7.15 -25.42
CA TYR A 48 23.81 -7.90 -24.95
C TYR A 48 23.59 -9.21 -25.73
N LYS A 49 24.13 -9.31 -26.95
CA LYS A 49 24.14 -10.56 -27.73
C LYS A 49 25.10 -11.59 -27.13
N GLY A 50 26.25 -11.15 -26.64
CA GLY A 50 27.26 -12.01 -25.99
C GLY A 50 26.95 -12.40 -24.54
N LEU A 51 25.96 -11.77 -23.89
CA LEU A 51 25.54 -12.11 -22.54
C LEU A 51 24.91 -13.50 -22.46
N THR A 52 25.21 -14.24 -21.39
CA THR A 52 24.57 -15.54 -21.11
C THR A 52 23.08 -15.37 -20.83
N ILE A 53 22.31 -16.43 -21.05
CA ILE A 53 20.85 -16.45 -20.79
C ILE A 53 20.57 -16.15 -19.32
N GLN A 54 21.39 -16.67 -18.40
CA GLN A 54 21.29 -16.42 -16.96
C GLN A 54 21.37 -14.92 -16.64
N PHE A 55 22.32 -14.20 -17.24
CA PHE A 55 22.49 -12.77 -16.99
C PHE A 55 21.31 -11.94 -17.53
N LYS A 56 20.72 -12.36 -18.65
CA LYS A 56 19.51 -11.72 -19.22
C LYS A 56 18.31 -11.89 -18.30
N MET A 57 18.10 -13.10 -17.80
CA MET A 57 17.05 -13.39 -16.83
C MET A 57 17.27 -12.65 -15.52
N TYR A 58 18.52 -12.54 -15.06
CA TYR A 58 18.86 -11.76 -13.87
C TYR A 58 18.45 -10.30 -14.04
N ILE A 59 18.83 -9.64 -15.14
CA ILE A 59 18.45 -8.25 -15.42
C ILE A 59 16.92 -8.08 -15.45
N GLN A 60 16.22 -9.01 -16.09
CA GLN A 60 14.75 -9.01 -16.16
C GLN A 60 14.11 -9.12 -14.78
N MET A 61 14.57 -10.08 -13.96
CA MET A 61 14.06 -10.29 -12.60
C MET A 61 14.41 -9.11 -11.69
N SER A 62 15.60 -8.53 -11.81
CA SER A 62 16.00 -7.33 -11.05
C SER A 62 15.08 -6.15 -11.34
N ALA A 63 14.71 -5.93 -12.61
CA ALA A 63 13.77 -4.88 -12.96
C ALA A 63 12.36 -5.15 -12.40
N MET A 64 11.91 -6.40 -12.39
CA MET A 64 10.62 -6.79 -11.79
C MET A 64 10.59 -6.61 -10.28
N VAL A 65 11.67 -7.00 -9.58
CA VAL A 65 11.79 -6.84 -8.11
C VAL A 65 11.86 -5.37 -7.72
N LEU A 66 12.61 -4.56 -8.47
CA LEU A 66 12.69 -3.13 -8.21
C LEU A 66 11.33 -2.45 -8.49
N GLY A 67 10.67 -2.86 -9.57
CA GLY A 67 9.32 -2.40 -9.91
C GLY A 67 8.26 -2.76 -8.86
N SER A 68 8.34 -3.96 -8.29
CA SER A 68 7.41 -4.38 -7.23
C SER A 68 7.64 -3.61 -5.93
N MET A 69 8.90 -3.34 -5.56
CA MET A 69 9.23 -2.50 -4.41
C MET A 69 8.71 -1.07 -4.56
N LEU A 70 8.93 -0.43 -5.71
CA LEU A 70 8.46 0.94 -5.96
C LEU A 70 6.94 1.06 -5.84
N GLU A 71 6.20 0.13 -6.43
CA GLU A 71 4.73 0.15 -6.40
C GLU A 71 4.20 -0.17 -4.99
N ALA A 72 4.85 -1.09 -4.29
CA ALA A 72 4.52 -1.41 -2.89
C ALA A 72 4.75 -0.20 -1.97
N ASP A 73 5.89 0.49 -2.09
CA ASP A 73 6.23 1.68 -1.30
C ASP A 73 5.27 2.84 -1.56
N SER A 74 4.91 3.08 -2.84
CA SER A 74 3.93 4.11 -3.20
C SER A 74 2.58 3.83 -2.53
N ARG A 75 2.11 2.58 -2.61
CA ARG A 75 0.83 2.16 -2.04
C ARG A 75 0.82 2.20 -0.52
N LEU A 76 1.94 1.86 0.12
CA LEU A 76 2.09 1.91 1.57
C LEU A 76 2.03 3.35 2.08
N ARG A 77 2.66 4.31 1.38
CA ARG A 77 2.57 5.75 1.72
C ARG A 77 1.14 6.27 1.59
N GLU A 78 0.42 5.89 0.55
CA GLU A 78 -0.99 6.26 0.38
C GLU A 78 -1.87 5.71 1.51
N TYR A 79 -1.64 4.45 1.88
CA TYR A 79 -2.36 3.81 2.99
C TYR A 79 -2.09 4.54 4.32
N GLU A 80 -0.84 4.85 4.63
CA GLU A 80 -0.46 5.54 5.85
C GLU A 80 -1.12 6.93 5.95
N ALA A 81 -1.20 7.67 4.84
CA ALA A 81 -1.87 8.96 4.78
C ALA A 81 -3.38 8.84 5.06
N LYS A 82 -4.04 7.83 4.47
CA LYS A 82 -5.46 7.54 4.70
C LYS A 82 -5.73 7.20 6.17
N VAL A 83 -4.91 6.33 6.76
CA VAL A 83 -5.04 5.93 8.18
C VAL A 83 -4.86 7.11 9.11
N ARG A 84 -3.93 8.03 8.83
CA ARG A 84 -3.76 9.26 9.62
C ARG A 84 -5.02 10.14 9.62
N ILE A 85 -5.69 10.29 8.48
CA ILE A 85 -6.94 11.06 8.38
C ILE A 85 -8.07 10.35 9.12
N GLN A 86 -8.22 9.03 8.93
CA GLN A 86 -9.25 8.26 9.62
C GLN A 86 -9.12 8.36 11.15
N LYS A 87 -7.89 8.24 11.69
CA LYS A 87 -7.63 8.41 13.13
C LYS A 87 -8.02 9.79 13.66
N ARG A 88 -7.89 10.85 12.85
CA ARG A 88 -8.35 12.20 13.24
C ARG A 88 -9.87 12.26 13.33
N ILE A 89 -10.55 11.81 12.28
CA ILE A 89 -12.03 11.79 12.21
C ILE A 89 -12.62 10.96 13.36
N LEU A 90 -12.05 9.79 13.66
CA LEU A 90 -12.49 8.95 14.77
C LEU A 90 -12.32 9.63 16.14
N ARG A 91 -11.20 10.35 16.36
CA ARG A 91 -10.99 11.11 17.60
C ARG A 91 -11.98 12.26 17.73
N ASP A 92 -12.29 12.94 16.64
CA ASP A 92 -13.23 14.07 16.64
C ASP A 92 -14.66 13.58 16.89
N ARG A 93 -15.07 12.44 16.31
CA ARG A 93 -16.34 11.78 16.61
C ARG A 93 -16.44 11.33 18.07
N ALA A 94 -15.40 10.70 18.60
CA ALA A 94 -15.40 10.24 20.00
C ALA A 94 -15.47 11.42 21.01
N LYS A 95 -14.90 12.59 20.66
CA LYS A 95 -15.09 13.80 21.46
C LYS A 95 -16.53 14.31 21.38
N TRP A 96 -17.10 14.32 20.18
CA TRP A 96 -18.49 14.75 19.97
C TRP A 96 -19.49 13.89 20.75
N GLU A 97 -19.34 12.57 20.71
CA GLU A 97 -20.18 11.62 21.45
C GLU A 97 -20.11 11.84 22.97
N ARG A 98 -18.92 12.18 23.50
CA ARG A 98 -18.78 12.53 24.93
C ARG A 98 -19.47 13.84 25.28
N PHE A 99 -19.35 14.86 24.43
CA PHE A 99 -20.06 16.12 24.64
C PHE A 99 -21.58 15.87 24.63
N GLU A 100 -22.09 15.10 23.68
CA GLU A 100 -23.52 14.79 23.58
C GLU A 100 -24.02 14.03 24.83
N GLN A 101 -23.24 13.09 25.36
CA GLN A 101 -23.54 12.40 26.62
C GLN A 101 -23.55 13.35 27.83
N GLU A 102 -22.55 14.23 27.97
CA GLU A 102 -22.50 15.22 29.08
C GLU A 102 -23.66 16.22 29.02
N PHE A 103 -24.07 16.66 27.82
CA PHE A 103 -25.23 17.52 27.63
C PHE A 103 -26.56 16.81 27.95
N LEU A 104 -26.70 15.54 27.58
CA LEU A 104 -27.90 14.74 27.85
C LEU A 104 -28.01 14.31 29.32
N GLU A 105 -26.90 14.13 30.01
CA GLU A 105 -26.85 13.74 31.43
C GLU A 105 -27.02 14.94 32.39
N ASN A 106 -26.73 16.18 31.95
CA ASN A 106 -26.94 17.41 32.72
C ASN A 106 -27.94 18.41 32.08
N PRO A 107 -29.22 18.06 31.86
CA PRO A 107 -30.22 19.02 31.37
C PRO A 107 -30.66 20.06 32.43
N THR A 108 -30.16 19.99 33.67
CA THR A 108 -30.73 20.66 34.85
C THR A 108 -29.90 21.77 35.49
N ASN A 109 -28.79 22.23 34.88
CA ASN A 109 -27.93 23.28 35.46
C ASN A 109 -27.99 24.65 34.76
N GLU A 110 -29.00 24.92 33.93
CA GLU A 110 -29.23 26.26 33.34
C GLU A 110 -30.34 27.08 34.02
N LYS A 111 -30.87 26.63 35.17
CA LYS A 111 -31.79 27.44 35.97
C LYS A 111 -31.43 27.41 37.46
N LYS A 112 -30.40 28.15 37.84
CA LYS A 112 -30.34 28.83 39.14
C LYS A 112 -29.29 29.92 39.19
#